data_AF-A0A0G0F5A2-F1
#
_entry.id   AF-A0A0G0F5A2-F1
#
_cell.length_a   1.000
_cell.length_b   1.000
_cell.length_c   1.000
_cell.angle_alpha   90.00
_cell.angle_beta   90.00
_cell.angle_gamma   90.00
#
_symmetry.space_group_name_H-M   'P 1'
#
loop_
_entity.id
_entity.type
_entity.pdbx_description
1 polymer ?
#
loop_
_entity_poly.entity_id
_entity_poly.type
_entity_poly.pdbx_seq_one_letter_code
_entity_poly.pdbx_strand_id
1 'polypeptide(L)'
;LKTNNSDQHTLLTDKRYKMNISLANRSESYHSTEYNHFNQDKKILKYIDAHQCELSGVTAHDLEIVFTEMPLTSIRRSLTNLSRRDKFLQAVGKRRYPNQPSTVYYTTPQGENEINSLFFNQRSKKNGY
;
A
#
# COMPACT_ATOMS: atom_id res chain seq x y z
N LEU A 1 -54.27 36.04 29.82
CA LEU A 1 -54.42 36.41 28.41
C LEU A 1 -53.71 35.36 27.55
N LYS A 2 -54.52 34.54 26.85
CA LYS A 2 -54.27 33.70 25.65
C LYS A 2 -53.06 32.73 25.67
N THR A 3 -53.21 31.44 25.99
CA THR A 3 -53.74 30.26 25.23
C THR A 3 -52.89 29.74 24.05
N ASN A 4 -52.75 28.40 24.07
CA ASN A 4 -52.57 27.42 22.97
C ASN A 4 -51.13 27.12 22.55
N ASN A 5 -50.60 25.92 22.79
CA ASN A 5 -50.98 24.54 22.40
C ASN A 5 -50.12 24.03 21.24
N SER A 6 -49.85 22.73 21.34
CA SER A 6 -49.55 21.79 20.27
C SER A 6 -48.11 21.71 19.76
N ASP A 7 -47.46 20.66 20.25
CA ASP A 7 -46.92 19.57 19.45
C ASP A 7 -45.99 19.90 18.27
N GLN A 8 -44.81 19.26 18.39
CA GLN A 8 -44.11 18.53 17.34
C GLN A 8 -43.12 19.25 16.39
N HIS A 9 -41.94 18.62 16.39
CA HIS A 9 -40.87 18.53 15.40
C HIS A 9 -39.72 19.56 15.37
N THR A 10 -38.53 18.99 15.56
CA THR A 10 -37.19 19.59 15.65
C THR A 10 -36.54 19.81 14.27
N LEU A 11 -35.59 20.77 14.24
CA LEU A 11 -34.33 20.80 13.46
C LEU A 11 -34.38 21.03 11.93
N LEU A 12 -33.93 22.22 11.48
CA LEU A 12 -32.58 22.44 10.91
C LEU A 12 -32.40 23.89 10.38
N THR A 13 -31.18 24.38 10.57
CA THR A 13 -30.61 25.71 10.27
C THR A 13 -30.27 25.94 8.80
N ASP A 14 -30.25 27.20 8.32
CA ASP A 14 -29.69 27.51 6.99
C ASP A 14 -29.00 28.88 6.81
N LYS A 15 -27.92 28.83 6.00
CA LYS A 15 -27.26 29.83 5.12
C LYS A 15 -26.66 31.14 5.65
N ARG A 16 -25.34 31.30 5.44
CA ARG A 16 -24.76 32.24 4.43
C ARG A 16 -23.24 32.03 4.26
N TYR A 17 -22.85 31.61 3.05
CA TYR A 17 -21.69 32.00 2.22
C TYR A 17 -21.44 30.87 1.21
N LYS A 18 -22.10 30.95 0.05
CA LYS A 18 -21.77 30.13 -1.13
C LYS A 18 -21.06 31.03 -2.14
N MET A 19 -19.73 31.02 -2.12
CA MET A 19 -18.93 31.43 -3.26
C MET A 19 -18.75 30.20 -4.15
N ASN A 20 -19.22 30.27 -5.40
CA ASN A 20 -19.16 29.18 -6.36
C ASN A 20 -17.71 28.98 -6.83
N ILE A 21 -17.02 27.99 -6.25
CA ILE A 21 -15.89 27.33 -6.91
C ILE A 21 -16.48 26.13 -7.65
N SER A 22 -16.79 26.30 -8.94
CA SER A 22 -16.86 25.15 -9.82
C SER A 22 -15.42 24.73 -10.12
N LEU A 23 -14.92 23.75 -9.37
CA LEU A 23 -13.84 22.90 -9.83
C LEU A 23 -14.30 21.46 -9.66
N ALA A 24 -15.20 21.05 -10.57
CA ALA A 24 -15.29 19.67 -10.99
C ALA A 24 -13.92 19.26 -11.56
N ASN A 25 -13.00 18.89 -10.68
CA ASN A 25 -11.72 18.26 -10.99
C ASN A 25 -11.14 17.56 -9.75
N ARG A 26 -12.02 16.92 -8.96
CA ARG A 26 -11.65 16.12 -7.79
C ARG A 26 -12.25 14.71 -7.90
N SER A 27 -12.04 14.01 -9.02
CA SER A 27 -12.64 12.68 -9.19
C SER A 27 -11.83 11.63 -9.95
N GLU A 28 -10.52 11.80 -10.22
CA GLU A 28 -9.81 10.77 -11.03
C GLU A 28 -8.34 10.45 -10.66
N SER A 29 -7.74 11.15 -9.68
CA SER A 29 -6.30 10.94 -9.36
C SER A 29 -6.04 10.13 -8.08
N TYR A 30 -7.01 10.05 -7.15
CA TYR A 30 -6.83 9.41 -5.84
C TYR A 30 -6.89 7.87 -5.92
N HIS A 31 -7.80 7.31 -6.72
CA HIS A 31 -7.88 5.86 -6.93
C HIS A 31 -6.72 5.34 -7.79
N SER A 32 -6.19 6.16 -8.69
CA SER A 32 -5.08 5.80 -9.59
C SER A 32 -3.75 5.63 -8.84
N THR A 33 -3.56 6.37 -7.75
CA THR A 33 -2.32 6.28 -6.94
C THR A 33 -2.32 5.04 -6.05
N GLU A 34 -3.41 4.74 -5.34
CA GLU A 34 -3.51 3.52 -4.51
C GLU A 34 -3.49 2.24 -5.36
N TYR A 35 -4.16 2.22 -6.52
CA TYR A 35 -4.18 1.06 -7.41
C TYR A 35 -2.80 0.78 -8.05
N ASN A 36 -2.04 1.83 -8.36
CA ASN A 36 -0.67 1.68 -8.85
C ASN A 36 0.28 1.18 -7.74
N HIS A 37 0.10 1.64 -6.49
CA HIS A 37 0.87 1.15 -5.36
C HIS A 37 0.59 -0.33 -5.04
N PHE A 38 -0.66 -0.79 -5.13
CA PHE A 38 -0.99 -2.21 -4.94
C PHE A 38 -0.30 -3.12 -5.97
N ASN A 39 -0.22 -2.69 -7.23
CA ASN A 39 0.49 -3.44 -8.27
C ASN A 39 2.01 -3.48 -8.05
N GLN A 40 2.58 -2.40 -7.50
CA GLN A 40 4.00 -2.32 -7.13
C GLN A 40 4.33 -3.24 -5.96
N ASP A 41 3.50 -3.24 -4.90
CA ASP A 41 3.67 -4.12 -3.74
C ASP A 41 3.65 -5.59 -4.16
N LYS A 42 2.74 -5.95 -5.07
CA LYS A 42 2.65 -7.31 -5.62
C LYS A 42 3.88 -7.71 -6.44
N LYS A 43 4.44 -6.80 -7.25
CA LYS A 43 5.69 -7.04 -8.00
C LYS A 43 6.85 -7.33 -7.05
N ILE A 44 6.99 -6.53 -5.99
CA ILE A 44 8.03 -6.69 -4.98
C ILE A 44 7.87 -8.02 -4.24
N LEU A 45 6.67 -8.35 -3.78
CA LEU A 45 6.38 -9.63 -3.11
C LEU A 45 6.69 -10.83 -4.01
N LYS A 46 6.35 -10.76 -5.31
CA LYS A 46 6.67 -11.83 -6.26
C LYS A 46 8.17 -12.01 -6.47
N TYR A 47 8.94 -10.92 -6.51
CA TYR A 47 10.38 -11.00 -6.61
C TYR A 47 10.99 -11.62 -5.35
N ILE A 48 10.53 -11.20 -4.17
CA ILE A 48 10.97 -11.77 -2.88
C ILE A 48 10.66 -13.27 -2.84
N ASP A 49 9.44 -13.70 -3.19
CA ASP A 49 9.04 -15.11 -3.27
C ASP A 49 9.98 -15.94 -4.18
N ALA A 50 10.30 -15.41 -5.36
CA ALA A 50 11.13 -16.12 -6.32
C ALA A 50 12.60 -16.29 -5.89
N HIS A 51 13.10 -15.45 -4.98
CA HIS A 51 14.52 -15.40 -4.60
C HIS A 51 14.75 -15.62 -3.10
N GLN A 52 13.77 -16.16 -2.35
CA GLN A 52 13.87 -16.31 -0.89
C GLN A 52 15.12 -17.09 -0.44
N CYS A 53 15.56 -18.09 -1.21
CA CYS A 53 16.72 -18.91 -0.87
C CYS A 53 18.06 -18.19 -1.05
N GLU A 54 18.11 -17.13 -1.87
CA GLU A 54 19.34 -16.44 -2.25
C GLU A 54 19.52 -15.12 -1.48
N LEU A 55 18.42 -14.54 -1.00
CA LEU A 55 18.43 -13.24 -0.37
C LEU A 55 18.74 -13.34 1.13
N SER A 56 19.89 -12.81 1.54
CA SER A 56 20.21 -12.53 2.95
C SER A 56 19.44 -11.29 3.47
N GLY A 57 18.14 -11.22 3.19
CA GLY A 57 17.29 -10.05 3.37
C GLY A 57 17.42 -9.05 2.21
N VAL A 58 16.31 -8.36 1.94
CA VAL A 58 16.17 -7.43 0.82
C VAL A 58 16.24 -5.98 1.31
N THR A 59 16.87 -5.10 0.54
CA THR A 59 16.83 -3.67 0.79
C THR A 59 16.25 -2.90 -0.39
N ALA A 60 15.83 -1.65 -0.15
CA ALA A 60 15.28 -0.81 -1.22
C ALA A 60 16.28 -0.58 -2.37
N HIS A 61 17.59 -0.52 -2.08
CA HIS A 61 18.63 -0.35 -3.10
C HIS A 61 18.85 -1.65 -3.90
N ASP A 62 18.67 -2.83 -3.30
CA ASP A 62 18.72 -4.09 -4.06
C ASP A 62 17.58 -4.15 -5.08
N LEU A 63 16.39 -3.73 -4.66
CA LEU A 63 15.21 -3.69 -5.51
C LEU A 63 15.27 -2.59 -6.58
N GLU A 64 15.96 -1.47 -6.32
CA GLU A 64 16.15 -0.40 -7.31
C GLU A 64 16.98 -0.88 -8.52
N ILE A 65 17.95 -1.76 -8.29
CA ILE A 65 18.76 -2.37 -9.36
C ILE A 65 17.89 -3.28 -10.24
N VAL A 66 16.91 -3.96 -9.64
CA VAL A 66 16.03 -4.92 -10.33
C VAL A 66 14.87 -4.19 -11.04
N PHE A 67 14.25 -3.23 -10.35
CA PHE A 67 13.09 -2.48 -10.82
C PHE A 67 13.50 -1.08 -11.23
N THR A 68 14.29 -1.00 -12.31
CA THR A 68 14.82 0.28 -12.83
C THR A 68 13.72 1.25 -13.26
N GLU A 69 12.51 0.74 -13.56
CA GLU A 69 11.34 1.55 -13.87
C GLU A 69 10.64 2.14 -12.64
N MET A 70 11.04 1.72 -11.42
CA MET A 70 10.42 2.14 -10.16
C MET A 70 11.35 3.09 -9.39
N PRO A 71 10.88 4.31 -9.07
CA PRO A 71 11.65 5.21 -8.21
C PRO A 71 11.93 4.59 -6.84
N LEU A 72 13.15 4.77 -6.32
CA LEU A 72 13.56 4.28 -5.00
C LEU A 72 12.62 4.72 -3.87
N THR A 73 12.04 5.92 -3.97
CA THR A 73 11.06 6.44 -3.01
C THR A 73 9.78 5.60 -2.98
N SER A 74 9.30 5.15 -4.14
CA SER A 74 8.15 4.25 -4.26
C SER A 74 8.48 2.87 -3.69
N ILE A 75 9.65 2.32 -4.01
CA ILE A 75 10.12 1.04 -3.45
C ILE A 75 10.19 1.10 -1.92
N ARG A 76 10.76 2.17 -1.36
CA ARG A 76 10.83 2.38 0.10
C ARG A 76 9.45 2.45 0.74
N ARG A 77 8.51 3.12 0.08
CA ARG A 77 7.11 3.21 0.55
C ARG A 77 6.46 1.82 0.56
N SER A 78 6.59 1.07 -0.52
CA SER A 78 6.09 -0.31 -0.64
C SER A 78 6.64 -1.22 0.45
N LEU A 79 7.96 -1.26 0.64
CA LEU A 79 8.58 -2.05 1.70
C LEU A 79 8.09 -1.65 3.10
N THR A 80 7.88 -0.35 3.33
CA THR A 80 7.35 0.16 4.60
C THR A 80 5.91 -0.29 4.83
N ASN A 81 5.07 -0.24 3.80
CA ASN A 81 3.67 -0.70 3.86
C ASN A 81 3.60 -2.20 4.13
N LEU A 82 4.31 -2.99 3.33
CA LEU A 82 4.41 -4.45 3.47
C LEU A 82 4.93 -4.86 4.85
N SER A 83 5.77 -4.03 5.47
CA SER A 83 6.27 -4.30 6.81
C SER A 83 5.31 -3.89 7.93
N ARG A 84 4.77 -2.66 7.88
CA ARG A 84 3.98 -2.10 9.00
C ARG A 84 2.51 -2.49 8.95
N ARG A 85 1.90 -2.38 7.77
CA ARG A 85 0.45 -2.51 7.59
C ARG A 85 0.07 -3.97 7.46
N ASP A 86 0.78 -4.66 6.58
CA ASP A 86 0.36 -5.99 6.13
C ASP A 86 1.19 -7.12 6.79
N LYS A 87 2.23 -6.76 7.55
CA LYS A 87 3.13 -7.67 8.30
C LYS A 87 3.78 -8.77 7.46
N PHE A 88 3.82 -8.60 6.14
CA PHE A 88 4.52 -9.49 5.21
C PHE A 88 6.02 -9.51 5.49
N LEU A 89 6.57 -8.33 5.79
CA LEU A 89 8.00 -8.14 5.99
C LEU A 89 8.32 -7.64 7.39
N GLN A 90 9.49 -7.99 7.90
CA GLN A 90 10.04 -7.45 9.13
C GLN A 90 11.35 -6.71 8.81
N ALA A 91 11.42 -5.45 9.24
CA ALA A 91 12.67 -4.71 9.21
C ALA A 91 13.57 -5.18 10.37
N VAL A 92 14.77 -5.68 10.06
CA VAL A 92 15.67 -6.27 11.07
C VAL A 92 16.97 -5.49 11.30
N GLY A 93 17.30 -4.54 10.43
CA GLY A 93 18.55 -3.80 10.54
C GLY A 93 18.82 -2.89 9.35
N LYS A 94 20.09 -2.48 9.20
CA LYS A 94 20.54 -1.65 8.07
C LYS A 94 21.78 -2.27 7.43
N ARG A 95 21.78 -2.38 6.10
CA ARG A 95 22.95 -2.71 5.29
C ARG A 95 23.60 -1.40 4.82
N ARG A 96 24.93 -1.33 4.91
CA ARG A 96 25.69 -0.14 4.47
C ARG A 96 25.87 -0.20 2.96
N TYR A 97 25.45 0.85 2.27
CA TYR A 97 25.87 1.15 0.90
C TYR A 97 26.78 2.38 0.94
N PRO A 98 27.65 2.59 -0.06
CA PRO A 98 28.68 3.65 -0.05
C PRO A 98 28.15 5.04 0.31
N ASN A 99 26.93 5.37 -0.12
CA ASN A 99 26.36 6.70 0.03
C ASN A 99 25.22 6.79 1.07
N GLN A 100 24.61 5.67 1.44
CA GLN A 100 23.48 5.66 2.35
C GLN A 100 23.24 4.29 2.98
N PRO A 101 22.97 4.19 4.29
CA PRO A 101 22.47 2.95 4.88
C PRO A 101 21.04 2.65 4.41
N SER A 102 20.76 1.38 4.08
CA SER A 102 19.47 0.89 3.61
C SER A 102 18.86 -0.10 4.61
N THR A 103 17.59 0.03 4.93
CA THR A 103 16.91 -0.92 5.82
C THR A 103 16.81 -2.30 5.17
N VAL A 104 17.14 -3.35 5.93
CA VAL A 104 17.01 -4.75 5.51
C VAL A 104 15.68 -5.30 5.99
N TYR A 105 14.95 -5.90 5.06
CA TYR A 105 13.66 -6.54 5.27
C TYR A 105 13.78 -8.05 5.04
N TYR A 106 13.17 -8.84 5.91
CA TYR A 106 12.98 -10.28 5.74
C TYR A 106 11.49 -10.59 5.67
N THR A 107 11.13 -11.65 4.95
CA THR A 107 9.78 -12.18 5.01
C THR A 107 9.51 -12.73 6.41
N THR A 108 8.34 -12.43 6.97
CA THR A 108 7.91 -13.04 8.23
C THR A 108 7.28 -14.41 7.94
N PRO A 109 7.19 -15.34 8.91
CA PRO A 109 6.46 -16.60 8.72
C PRO A 109 5.00 -16.37 8.31
N GLN A 110 4.36 -15.31 8.83
CA GLN A 110 3.03 -14.91 8.40
C GLN A 110 3.04 -14.44 6.94
N GLY A 111 3.99 -13.58 6.57
CA GLY A 111 4.17 -13.10 5.21
C GLY A 111 4.44 -14.20 4.21
N GLU A 112 5.21 -15.22 4.57
CA GLU A 112 5.45 -16.41 3.74
C GLU A 112 4.15 -17.16 3.46
N ASN A 113 3.32 -17.38 4.47
CA ASN A 113 2.01 -18.01 4.30
C ASN A 113 1.08 -17.19 3.40
N GLU A 114 1.06 -15.86 3.59
CA GLU A 114 0.24 -14.94 2.79
C GLU A 114 0.75 -14.86 1.34
N ILE A 115 2.06 -14.76 1.11
CA ILE A 115 2.70 -14.80 -0.22
C ILE A 115 2.35 -16.11 -0.91
N ASN A 116 2.54 -17.23 -0.22
CA ASN A 116 2.19 -18.54 -0.74
C ASN A 116 0.71 -18.58 -1.13
N SER A 117 -0.21 -18.15 -0.27
CA SER A 117 -1.65 -18.07 -0.58
C SER A 117 -1.93 -17.19 -1.81
N LEU A 118 -1.30 -16.02 -1.91
CA LEU A 118 -1.47 -15.07 -3.01
C LEU A 118 -1.00 -15.63 -4.36
N PHE A 119 0.04 -16.48 -4.37
CA PHE A 119 0.66 -16.98 -5.60
C PHE A 119 0.40 -18.48 -5.89
N PHE A 120 -0.12 -19.26 -4.93
CA PHE A 120 -0.41 -20.69 -5.09
C PHE A 120 -1.42 -20.96 -6.22
N ASN A 121 -2.47 -20.13 -6.31
CA ASN A 121 -3.47 -20.21 -7.39
C ASN A 121 -2.93 -19.90 -8.80
N GLN A 122 -1.68 -19.41 -8.92
CA GLN A 122 -1.03 -19.17 -10.22
C GLN A 122 -0.10 -20.33 -10.61
N ARG A 123 0.53 -21.02 -9.64
CA ARG A 123 1.39 -22.19 -9.92
C ARG A 123 0.58 -23.39 -10.43
N SER A 124 -0.64 -23.60 -9.92
CA SER A 124 -1.52 -24.70 -10.34
C SER A 124 -2.11 -24.54 -11.75
N LYS A 125 -2.05 -23.34 -12.37
CA LYS A 125 -2.53 -23.15 -13.75
C LYS A 125 -1.52 -23.48 -14.84
N LYS A 126 -0.24 -23.71 -14.49
CA LYS A 126 0.79 -24.10 -15.46
C LYS A 126 0.98 -25.61 -15.62
N ASN A 127 0.43 -26.42 -14.71
CA ASN A 127 0.52 -27.89 -14.74
C ASN A 127 -0.86 -28.53 -14.51
N GLY A 128 -1.67 -28.61 -15.58
CA GLY A 128 -2.84 -29.50 -15.67
C GLY A 128 -4.21 -28.80 -15.61
N TYR A 129 -4.75 -28.41 -16.75
CA TYR A 129 -5.62 -29.23 -17.61
C TYR A 129 -5.82 -28.54 -18.96
#